data_AF-A0A368P6Z3-F1
#
_entry.id   AF-A0A368P6Z3-F1
#
_cell.length_a   1.000
_cell.length_b   1.000
_cell.length_c   1.000
_cell.angle_alpha   90.00
_cell.angle_beta   90.00
_cell.angle_gamma   90.00
#
_symmetry.space_group_name_H-M   'P 1'
#
loop_
_entity.id
_entity.type
_entity.pdbx_description
1 polymer ?
#
loop_
_entity_poly.entity_id
_entity_poly.type
_entity_poly.pdbx_seq_one_letter_code
_entity_poly.pdbx_strand_id
1 'polypeptide(L)'
;MLREIVSNEIFTVLLVICLVLLAIAKLLYTKRFHDFINIISNFRYLKVYSRDQKFIDGFEAILFTNLLISGSIFGYLLYENFIGEVKDSYTLLFQIAVGFAAVVLSKVLIERLIGSLFSIDNIMDVYVFQKLSYKNFIGVLLVPINATLLFSISISPTILLTILIVFLLINCIGLIASYKTYQSLIKPNLFYFILYLCALEISPYLVIYKLFIDYA
;
A
#
# COMPACT_ATOMS: atom_id res chain seq x y z
N MET A 1 0.36 40.22 11.73
CA MET A 1 0.07 38.87 12.26
C MET A 1 1.09 37.92 11.66
N LEU A 2 2.11 37.52 12.42
CA LEU A 2 2.98 36.44 12.02
C LEU A 2 2.19 35.15 12.15
N ARG A 3 2.02 34.42 11.05
CA ARG A 3 1.44 33.08 11.02
C ARG A 3 2.35 32.18 11.86
N GLU A 4 1.81 31.48 12.85
CA GLU A 4 2.50 30.33 13.43
C GLU A 4 2.78 29.37 12.29
N ILE A 5 4.07 29.21 11.97
CA ILE A 5 4.52 28.27 10.95
C ILE A 5 4.31 26.89 11.60
N VAL A 6 3.19 26.25 11.27
CA VAL A 6 3.01 24.82 11.53
C VAL A 6 4.23 24.14 10.92
N SER A 7 5.07 23.55 11.77
CA SER A 7 6.39 23.04 11.39
C SER A 7 6.23 21.81 10.50
N ASN A 8 6.11 22.02 9.19
CA ASN A 8 6.07 20.96 8.18
C ASN A 8 7.45 20.30 7.94
N GLU A 9 8.42 20.53 8.82
CA GLU A 9 9.82 20.10 8.67
C GLU A 9 9.91 18.57 8.57
N ILE A 10 9.27 17.84 9.48
CA ILE A 10 9.28 16.37 9.48
C ILE A 10 8.65 15.79 8.22
N PHE A 11 7.52 16.36 7.78
CA PHE A 11 6.84 15.92 6.56
C PHE A 11 7.70 16.17 5.32
N THR A 12 8.42 17.30 5.28
CA THR A 12 9.34 17.62 4.19
C THR A 12 10.52 16.64 4.17
N VAL A 13 11.11 16.34 5.33
CA VAL A 13 12.19 15.35 5.45
C VAL A 13 11.72 13.97 4.97
N LEU A 14 10.55 13.51 5.40
CA LEU A 14 9.99 12.23 4.98
C LEU A 14 9.69 12.18 3.47
N LEU A 15 9.18 13.26 2.87
CA LEU A 15 8.99 13.35 1.42
C LEU A 15 10.33 13.28 0.66
N VAL A 16 11.37 13.95 1.16
CA VAL A 16 12.72 13.86 0.56
C VAL A 16 13.25 12.44 0.65
N ILE A 17 13.08 11.76 1.78
CA ILE A 17 13.45 10.35 1.95
C ILE A 17 12.72 9.47 0.92
N CYS A 18 11.41 9.65 0.74
CA CYS A 18 10.64 8.94 -0.29
C CYS A 18 11.22 9.16 -1.70
N LEU A 19 11.54 10.41 -2.07
CA LEU A 19 12.15 10.72 -3.37
C LEU A 19 13.51 10.05 -3.54
N VAL A 20 14.33 10.04 -2.49
CA VAL A 20 15.64 9.35 -2.49
C VAL A 20 15.46 7.85 -2.66
N LEU A 21 14.51 7.22 -1.96
CA LEU A 21 14.20 5.80 -2.13
C LEU A 21 13.78 5.46 -3.56
N LEU A 22 12.91 6.28 -4.17
CA LEU A 22 12.51 6.11 -5.57
C LEU A 22 13.68 6.30 -6.53
N ALA A 23 14.56 7.26 -6.27
CA ALA A 23 15.77 7.46 -7.06
C ALA A 23 16.70 6.24 -6.97
N ILE A 24 16.93 5.71 -5.76
CA ILE A 24 17.73 4.49 -5.55
C ILE A 24 17.10 3.29 -6.28
N ALA A 25 15.79 3.10 -6.18
CA ALA A 25 15.09 2.03 -6.89
C ALA A 25 15.28 2.14 -8.41
N LYS A 26 15.17 3.36 -8.97
CA LYS A 26 15.38 3.61 -10.40
C LYS A 26 16.85 3.42 -10.82
N LEU A 27 17.81 3.79 -9.99
CA LEU A 27 19.24 3.65 -10.27
C LEU A 27 19.69 2.19 -10.23
N LEU A 28 19.31 1.44 -9.20
CA LEU A 28 19.71 0.04 -9.05
C LEU A 28 18.94 -0.92 -9.98
N TYR A 29 17.68 -0.60 -10.28
CA TYR A 29 16.77 -1.51 -11.01
C TYR A 29 16.07 -0.84 -12.19
N THR A 30 16.81 -0.10 -13.02
CA THR A 30 16.24 0.79 -14.06
C THR A 30 15.23 0.13 -14.98
N LYS A 31 15.55 -1.04 -15.56
CA LYS A 31 14.63 -1.76 -16.48
C LYS A 31 13.34 -2.19 -15.76
N ARG A 32 13.49 -2.80 -14.59
CA ARG A 32 12.38 -3.26 -13.76
C ARG A 32 11.50 -2.10 -13.27
N PHE A 33 12.09 -0.96 -12.92
CA PHE A 33 11.36 0.24 -12.51
C PHE A 33 10.51 0.83 -13.64
N HIS A 34 11.01 0.83 -14.89
CA HIS A 34 10.22 1.27 -16.04
C HIS A 34 9.04 0.33 -16.33
N ASP A 35 9.26 -0.98 -16.23
CA ASP A 35 8.18 -1.96 -16.33
C ASP A 35 7.15 -1.77 -15.19
N PHE A 36 7.63 -1.48 -13.98
CA PHE A 36 6.80 -1.29 -12.78
C PHE A 36 5.92 -0.04 -12.83
N ILE A 37 6.41 1.11 -13.27
CA ILE A 37 5.59 2.34 -13.40
C ILE A 37 4.38 2.09 -14.31
N ASN A 38 4.53 1.20 -15.30
CA ASN A 38 3.48 0.90 -16.25
C ASN A 38 2.59 -0.28 -15.81
N ILE A 39 2.58 -0.68 -14.54
CA ILE A 39 1.87 -1.88 -14.04
C ILE A 39 0.36 -1.88 -14.31
N ILE A 40 -0.28 -0.69 -14.37
CA ILE A 40 -1.71 -0.56 -14.69
C ILE A 40 -1.97 -0.79 -16.19
N SER A 41 -1.06 -0.31 -17.04
CA SER A 41 -1.22 -0.39 -18.50
C SER A 41 -0.70 -1.71 -19.07
N ASN A 42 0.41 -2.22 -18.52
CA ASN A 42 1.11 -3.38 -19.02
C ASN A 42 1.44 -4.36 -17.89
N PHE A 43 0.82 -5.55 -17.95
CA PHE A 43 1.06 -6.65 -17.02
C PHE A 43 2.44 -7.33 -17.21
N ARG A 44 3.33 -6.82 -18.07
CA ARG A 44 4.68 -7.38 -18.29
C ARG A 44 5.47 -7.50 -17.00
N TYR A 45 5.44 -6.47 -16.16
CA TYR A 45 6.11 -6.50 -14.85
C TYR A 45 5.61 -7.69 -14.03
N LEU A 46 4.29 -7.83 -13.91
CA LEU A 46 3.67 -8.92 -13.14
C LEU A 46 3.98 -10.29 -13.72
N LYS A 47 4.12 -10.45 -15.04
CA LYS A 47 4.36 -11.75 -15.67
C LYS A 47 5.81 -12.20 -15.64
N VAL A 48 6.75 -11.27 -15.81
CA VAL A 48 8.19 -11.57 -15.88
C VAL A 48 8.75 -11.74 -14.47
N TYR A 49 8.50 -10.79 -13.58
CA TYR A 49 9.17 -10.75 -12.26
C TYR A 49 8.48 -11.58 -11.18
N SER A 50 7.29 -12.15 -11.45
CA SER A 50 6.63 -13.08 -10.53
C SER A 50 7.22 -14.49 -10.58
N ARG A 51 7.90 -14.87 -11.67
CA ARG A 51 8.46 -16.22 -11.85
C ARG A 51 9.78 -16.41 -11.11
N ASP A 52 10.56 -15.34 -10.97
CA ASP A 52 11.89 -15.35 -10.35
C ASP A 52 11.86 -14.72 -8.94
N GLN A 53 10.67 -14.63 -8.34
CA GLN A 53 10.50 -13.91 -7.08
C GLN A 53 11.18 -14.66 -5.93
N LYS A 54 11.99 -13.92 -5.17
CA LYS A 54 12.58 -14.40 -3.92
C LYS A 54 11.71 -13.97 -2.73
N PHE A 55 11.84 -14.66 -1.61
CA PHE A 55 11.09 -14.34 -0.38
C PHE A 55 11.28 -12.86 0.04
N ILE A 56 12.50 -12.34 -0.07
CA ILE A 56 12.85 -10.92 0.09
C ILE A 56 13.57 -10.46 -1.17
N ASP A 57 13.00 -9.48 -1.85
CA ASP A 57 13.60 -8.81 -3.00
C ASP A 57 13.94 -7.36 -2.63
N GLY A 58 15.17 -6.94 -2.91
CA GLY A 58 15.64 -5.59 -2.61
C GLY A 58 14.82 -4.50 -3.30
N PHE A 59 14.34 -4.75 -4.52
CA PHE A 59 13.48 -3.80 -5.23
C PHE A 59 12.13 -3.62 -4.53
N GLU A 60 11.51 -4.72 -4.13
CA GLU A 60 10.23 -4.70 -3.40
C GLU A 60 10.37 -4.07 -2.02
N ALA A 61 11.48 -4.34 -1.31
CA ALA A 61 11.75 -3.76 -0.01
C ALA A 61 11.89 -2.22 -0.09
N ILE A 62 12.59 -1.69 -1.10
CA ILE A 62 12.71 -0.24 -1.31
C ILE A 62 11.34 0.39 -1.61
N LEU A 63 10.54 -0.24 -2.47
CA LEU A 63 9.22 0.28 -2.79
C LEU A 63 8.22 0.15 -1.63
N PHE A 64 8.33 -0.91 -0.85
CA PHE A 64 7.49 -1.13 0.33
C PHE A 64 7.81 -0.12 1.43
N THR A 65 9.10 0.15 1.70
CA THR A 65 9.49 1.20 2.63
C THR A 65 8.99 2.58 2.18
N ASN A 66 9.08 2.89 0.88
CA ASN A 66 8.47 4.09 0.32
C ASN A 66 6.95 4.15 0.57
N LEU A 67 6.24 3.04 0.35
CA LEU A 67 4.80 2.92 0.64
C LEU A 67 4.48 3.14 2.13
N LEU A 68 5.28 2.61 3.05
CA LEU A 68 5.06 2.79 4.49
C LEU A 68 5.15 4.28 4.87
N ILE A 69 6.19 4.97 4.38
CA ILE A 69 6.39 6.39 4.68
C ILE A 69 5.29 7.23 4.02
N SER A 70 5.07 7.07 2.71
CA SER A 70 4.06 7.87 2.00
C SER A 70 2.63 7.56 2.46
N GLY A 71 2.34 6.30 2.79
CA GLY A 71 1.09 5.88 3.41
C GLY A 71 0.87 6.49 4.80
N SER A 72 1.92 6.58 5.62
CA SER A 72 1.81 7.20 6.96
C SER A 72 1.51 8.69 6.91
N ILE A 73 2.15 9.42 5.97
CA ILE A 73 1.87 10.85 5.74
C ILE A 73 0.41 11.04 5.31
N PHE A 74 -0.06 10.22 4.36
CA PHE A 74 -1.45 10.32 3.92
C PHE A 74 -2.45 9.94 5.01
N GLY A 75 -2.14 8.91 5.81
CA GLY A 75 -2.95 8.52 6.97
C GLY A 75 -3.03 9.62 8.02
N TYR A 76 -1.92 10.34 8.27
CA TYR A 76 -1.92 11.52 9.13
C TYR A 76 -2.89 12.60 8.60
N LEU A 77 -2.82 12.92 7.30
CA LEU A 77 -3.71 13.90 6.68
C LEU A 77 -5.18 13.50 6.78
N LEU A 78 -5.50 12.21 6.65
CA LEU A 78 -6.85 11.70 6.87
C LEU A 78 -7.29 11.87 8.33
N TYR A 79 -6.43 11.54 9.29
CA TYR A 79 -6.76 11.66 10.71
C TYR A 79 -7.05 13.11 11.08
N GLU A 80 -6.18 14.03 10.68
CA GLU A 80 -6.31 15.47 10.96
C GLU A 80 -7.60 16.07 10.39
N ASN A 81 -8.01 15.63 9.19
CA ASN A 81 -9.19 16.20 8.51
C ASN A 81 -10.53 15.55 8.92
N PHE A 82 -10.54 14.28 9.35
CA PHE A 82 -11.79 13.56 9.63
C PHE A 82 -12.03 13.25 11.11
N ILE A 83 -10.99 13.17 11.94
CA ILE A 83 -11.11 12.73 13.33
C ILE A 83 -10.92 13.90 14.28
N GLY A 84 -9.81 14.64 14.16
CA GLY A 84 -9.58 15.80 15.01
C GLY A 84 -8.13 16.28 15.03
N GLU A 85 -7.90 17.32 15.83
CA GLU A 85 -6.60 17.97 15.95
C GLU A 85 -5.53 17.03 16.52
N VAL A 86 -4.35 17.06 15.90
CA VAL A 86 -3.22 16.23 16.29
C VAL A 86 -2.32 16.98 17.27
N LYS A 87 -2.21 16.48 18.49
CA LYS A 87 -1.34 17.06 19.54
C LYS A 87 0.15 16.78 19.32
N ASP A 88 0.48 15.59 18.81
CA ASP A 88 1.85 15.17 18.54
C ASP A 88 1.92 14.43 17.20
N SER A 89 2.44 15.13 16.19
CA SER A 89 2.55 14.61 14.83
C SER A 89 3.57 13.48 14.70
N TYR A 90 4.63 13.48 15.49
CA TYR A 90 5.68 12.46 15.45
C TYR A 90 5.15 11.11 15.93
N THR A 91 4.51 11.11 17.10
CA THR A 91 3.96 9.90 17.69
C THR A 91 2.86 9.30 16.80
N LEU A 92 1.97 10.14 16.26
CA LEU A 92 0.92 9.67 15.37
C LEU A 92 1.48 9.08 14.06
N LEU A 93 2.44 9.75 13.42
CA LEU A 93 3.11 9.24 12.21
C LEU A 93 3.75 7.87 12.47
N PHE A 94 4.47 7.72 13.59
CA PHE A 94 5.11 6.47 13.95
C PHE A 94 4.09 5.35 14.21
N GLN A 95 3.03 5.64 14.97
CA GLN A 95 1.95 4.68 15.23
C GLN A 95 1.26 4.21 13.94
N ILE A 96 0.94 5.15 13.03
CA ILE A 96 0.34 4.82 11.74
C ILE A 96 1.31 3.98 10.90
N ALA A 97 2.58 4.36 10.80
CA ALA A 97 3.58 3.63 10.02
C ALA A 97 3.76 2.19 10.54
N VAL A 98 3.94 2.01 11.85
CA VAL A 98 4.12 0.70 12.49
C VAL A 98 2.85 -0.14 12.39
N GLY A 99 1.68 0.44 12.67
CA GLY A 99 0.39 -0.25 12.56
C GLY A 99 0.13 -0.72 11.13
N PHE A 100 0.38 0.15 10.14
CA PHE A 100 0.22 -0.19 8.74
C PHE A 100 1.21 -1.28 8.30
N ALA A 101 2.48 -1.19 8.70
CA ALA A 101 3.47 -2.23 8.44
C ALA A 101 3.07 -3.57 9.06
N ALA A 102 2.64 -3.57 10.33
CA ALA A 102 2.23 -4.77 11.04
C ALA A 102 1.04 -5.46 10.35
N VAL A 103 0.03 -4.70 9.92
CA VAL A 103 -1.14 -5.24 9.22
C VAL A 103 -0.76 -5.82 7.85
N VAL A 104 0.10 -5.14 7.09
CA VAL A 104 0.50 -5.64 5.76
C VAL A 104 1.41 -6.87 5.89
N LEU A 105 2.40 -6.83 6.77
CA LEU A 105 3.34 -7.94 6.96
C LEU A 105 2.66 -9.18 7.55
N SER A 106 1.77 -9.01 8.54
CA SER A 106 1.01 -10.14 9.09
C SER A 106 0.14 -10.82 8.03
N LYS A 107 -0.54 -10.05 7.17
CA LYS A 107 -1.29 -10.60 6.03
C LYS A 107 -0.38 -11.41 5.10
N VAL A 108 0.76 -10.86 4.69
CA VAL A 108 1.72 -11.55 3.79
C VAL A 108 2.23 -12.85 4.42
N LEU A 109 2.53 -12.85 5.72
CA LEU A 109 2.98 -14.05 6.43
C LEU A 109 1.90 -15.12 6.49
N ILE A 110 0.66 -14.76 6.81
CA ILE A 110 -0.45 -15.71 6.88
C ILE A 110 -0.73 -16.29 5.48
N GLU A 111 -0.74 -15.46 4.43
CA GLU A 111 -0.93 -15.91 3.05
C GLU A 111 0.14 -16.94 2.65
N ARG A 112 1.42 -16.67 2.94
CA ARG A 112 2.51 -17.61 2.66
C ARG A 112 2.43 -18.90 3.49
N LEU A 113 2.03 -18.81 4.76
CA LEU A 113 1.81 -20.00 5.59
C LEU A 113 0.71 -20.90 5.02
N ILE A 114 -0.40 -20.31 4.55
CA ILE A 114 -1.47 -21.04 3.85
C ILE A 114 -0.89 -21.68 2.57
N GLY A 115 -0.09 -20.94 1.80
CA GLY A 115 0.59 -21.46 0.62
C GLY A 115 1.35 -22.77 0.90
N SER A 116 2.16 -22.75 1.97
CA SER A 116 2.98 -23.89 2.38
C SER A 116 2.15 -25.07 2.92
N LEU A 117 1.15 -24.80 3.76
CA LEU A 117 0.28 -25.84 4.33
C LEU A 117 -0.50 -26.62 3.25
N PHE A 118 -0.92 -25.93 2.19
CA PHE A 118 -1.66 -26.54 1.08
C PHE A 118 -0.77 -26.94 -0.10
N SER A 119 0.56 -26.82 0.01
CA SER A 119 1.52 -27.15 -1.06
C SER A 119 1.24 -26.41 -2.38
N ILE A 120 0.77 -25.16 -2.29
CA ILE A 120 0.46 -24.27 -3.41
C ILE A 120 1.32 -23.01 -3.41
N ASP A 121 2.54 -23.11 -2.86
CA ASP A 121 3.50 -22.00 -2.68
C ASP A 121 3.66 -21.15 -3.96
N ASN A 122 3.88 -21.79 -5.11
CA ASN A 122 4.09 -21.11 -6.39
C ASN A 122 2.91 -20.21 -6.80
N ILE A 123 1.67 -20.63 -6.51
CA ILE A 123 0.47 -19.85 -6.84
C ILE A 123 0.34 -18.69 -5.85
N MET A 124 0.58 -18.99 -4.57
CA MET A 124 0.44 -18.02 -3.49
C MET A 124 1.49 -16.91 -3.57
N ASP A 125 2.75 -17.25 -3.86
CA ASP A 125 3.83 -16.27 -3.98
C ASP A 125 3.57 -15.28 -5.12
N VAL A 126 3.17 -15.77 -6.29
CA VAL A 126 2.81 -14.90 -7.42
C VAL A 126 1.60 -14.03 -7.08
N TYR A 127 0.60 -14.57 -6.38
CA TYR A 127 -0.57 -13.81 -5.94
C TYR A 127 -0.16 -12.68 -4.95
N VAL A 128 0.61 -13.02 -3.92
CA VAL A 128 1.12 -12.08 -2.92
C VAL A 128 1.96 -11.00 -3.58
N PHE A 129 2.82 -11.37 -4.53
CA PHE A 129 3.63 -10.44 -5.33
C PHE A 129 2.79 -9.44 -6.10
N GLN A 130 1.79 -9.92 -6.85
CA GLN A 130 0.93 -9.06 -7.64
C GLN A 130 0.21 -8.05 -6.75
N LYS A 131 -0.39 -8.52 -5.65
CA LYS A 131 -1.08 -7.69 -4.66
C LYS A 131 -0.15 -6.64 -4.03
N LEU A 132 1.03 -7.05 -3.57
CA LEU A 132 2.00 -6.13 -2.98
C LEU A 132 2.51 -5.11 -4.00
N SER A 133 2.68 -5.51 -5.26
CA SER A 133 3.13 -4.63 -6.34
C SER A 133 2.13 -3.50 -6.63
N TYR A 134 0.82 -3.78 -6.66
CA TYR A 134 -0.20 -2.73 -6.79
C TYR A 134 -0.23 -1.79 -5.58
N LYS A 135 -0.04 -2.30 -4.36
CA LYS A 135 0.09 -1.44 -3.17
C LYS A 135 1.33 -0.56 -3.24
N ASN A 136 2.47 -1.13 -3.60
CA ASN A 136 3.71 -0.37 -3.78
C ASN A 136 3.56 0.72 -4.85
N PHE A 137 2.78 0.46 -5.91
CA PHE A 137 2.49 1.46 -6.93
C PHE A 137 1.68 2.64 -6.38
N ILE A 138 0.71 2.39 -5.51
CA ILE A 138 0.01 3.45 -4.76
C ILE A 138 1.01 4.26 -3.93
N GLY A 139 1.98 3.59 -3.29
CA GLY A 139 3.04 4.25 -2.54
C GLY A 139 3.87 5.22 -3.37
N VAL A 140 4.12 4.92 -4.65
CA VAL A 140 4.79 5.82 -5.60
C VAL A 140 3.91 7.01 -5.95
N LEU A 141 2.62 6.78 -6.25
CA LEU A 141 1.67 7.86 -6.55
C LEU A 141 1.42 8.80 -5.37
N LEU A 142 1.48 8.26 -4.15
CA LEU A 142 1.32 9.03 -2.92
C LEU A 142 2.40 10.09 -2.71
N VAL A 143 3.61 9.90 -3.24
CA VAL A 143 4.70 10.88 -3.06
C VAL A 143 4.34 12.25 -3.64
N PRO A 144 4.02 12.41 -4.95
CA PRO A 144 3.61 13.69 -5.50
C PRO A 144 2.28 14.18 -4.93
N ILE A 145 1.33 13.29 -4.63
CA ILE A 145 0.03 13.66 -4.05
C ILE A 145 0.22 14.27 -2.64
N ASN A 146 1.01 13.64 -1.79
CA ASN A 146 1.28 14.16 -0.44
C ASN A 146 2.03 15.49 -0.51
N ALA A 147 2.96 15.65 -1.45
CA ALA A 147 3.64 16.91 -1.65
C ALA A 147 2.64 18.03 -2.00
N THR A 148 1.69 17.81 -2.92
CA THR A 148 0.70 18.85 -3.24
C THR A 148 -0.26 19.12 -2.09
N LEU A 149 -0.68 18.10 -1.35
CA LEU A 149 -1.60 18.26 -0.22
C LEU A 149 -0.96 19.01 0.95
N LEU A 150 0.27 18.67 1.33
CA LEU A 150 0.97 19.27 2.48
C LEU A 150 1.30 20.75 2.27
N PHE A 151 1.54 21.16 1.03
CA PHE A 151 1.84 22.56 0.67
C PHE A 151 0.63 23.31 0.12
N SER A 152 -0.57 22.72 0.17
CA SER A 152 -1.82 23.40 -0.18
C SER A 152 -2.24 24.37 0.94
N ILE A 153 -2.90 25.46 0.56
CA ILE A 153 -3.41 26.48 1.50
C ILE A 153 -4.59 25.95 2.32
N SER A 154 -5.42 25.11 1.71
CA SER A 154 -6.52 24.42 2.35
C SER A 154 -6.69 23.02 1.77
N ILE A 155 -6.98 22.06 2.64
CA ILE A 155 -7.26 20.68 2.26
C ILE A 155 -8.77 20.50 2.36
N SER A 156 -9.42 20.24 1.21
CA SER A 156 -10.84 19.91 1.21
C SER A 156 -11.04 18.43 1.53
N PRO A 157 -11.97 18.06 2.42
CA PRO A 157 -12.29 16.65 2.69
C PRO A 157 -12.76 15.91 1.43
N THR A 158 -13.37 16.62 0.46
CA THR A 158 -13.76 16.03 -0.82
C THR A 158 -12.55 15.56 -1.64
N ILE A 159 -11.44 16.30 -1.62
CA ILE A 159 -10.21 15.94 -2.33
C ILE A 159 -9.62 14.66 -1.73
N LEU A 160 -9.51 14.60 -0.41
CA LEU A 160 -9.02 13.39 0.29
C LEU A 160 -9.88 12.16 -0.04
N LEU A 161 -11.21 12.32 -0.04
CA LEU A 161 -12.14 11.23 -0.34
C LEU A 161 -12.03 10.77 -1.81
N THR A 162 -11.83 11.69 -2.76
CA THR A 162 -11.59 11.31 -4.17
C THR A 162 -10.30 10.52 -4.34
N ILE A 163 -9.22 10.89 -3.66
CA ILE A 163 -7.95 10.16 -3.69
C ILE A 163 -8.13 8.75 -3.12
N LEU A 164 -8.88 8.62 -2.01
CA LEU A 164 -9.17 7.34 -1.38
C LEU A 164 -9.95 6.41 -2.32
N ILE A 165 -10.95 6.94 -3.03
CA ILE A 165 -11.70 6.20 -4.07
C ILE A 165 -10.76 5.73 -5.19
N VAL A 166 -9.86 6.60 -5.68
CA VAL A 166 -8.89 6.24 -6.72
C VAL A 166 -7.97 5.09 -6.26
N PHE A 167 -7.49 5.13 -5.02
CA PHE A 167 -6.66 4.05 -4.47
C PHE A 167 -7.44 2.75 -4.31
N LEU A 168 -8.71 2.81 -3.92
CA LEU A 168 -9.59 1.65 -3.87
C LEU A 168 -9.74 1.03 -5.26
N LEU A 169 -9.96 1.84 -6.30
CA LEU A 169 -10.03 1.37 -7.68
C LEU A 169 -8.74 0.69 -8.14
N ILE A 170 -7.56 1.25 -7.81
CA ILE A 170 -6.27 0.62 -8.14
C ILE A 170 -6.12 -0.76 -7.48
N ASN A 171 -6.53 -0.89 -6.21
CA ASN A 171 -6.54 -2.19 -5.53
C ASN A 171 -7.51 -3.18 -6.18
N CYS A 172 -8.70 -2.73 -6.59
CA CYS A 172 -9.66 -3.55 -7.32
C CYS A 172 -9.10 -4.03 -8.67
N ILE A 173 -8.41 -3.16 -9.42
CA ILE A 173 -7.74 -3.54 -10.66
C ILE A 173 -6.70 -4.63 -10.40
N GLY A 174 -5.93 -4.52 -9.31
CA GLY A 174 -4.97 -5.54 -8.91
C GLY A 174 -5.61 -6.89 -8.62
N LEU A 175 -6.70 -6.91 -7.85
CA LEU A 175 -7.47 -8.13 -7.58
C LEU A 175 -8.04 -8.76 -8.86
N ILE A 176 -8.58 -7.95 -9.77
CA ILE A 176 -9.09 -8.42 -11.06
C ILE A 176 -7.97 -9.00 -11.93
N ALA A 177 -6.80 -8.37 -11.96
CA ALA A 177 -5.64 -8.86 -12.69
C ALA A 177 -5.16 -10.23 -12.16
N SER A 178 -5.13 -10.40 -10.83
CA SER A 178 -4.83 -11.69 -10.20
C SER A 178 -5.89 -12.74 -10.49
N TYR A 179 -7.17 -12.39 -10.41
CA TYR A 179 -8.27 -13.30 -10.77
C TYR A 179 -8.15 -13.78 -12.22
N LYS A 180 -7.88 -12.88 -13.17
CA LYS A 180 -7.70 -13.23 -14.59
C LYS A 180 -6.52 -14.18 -14.80
N THR A 181 -5.45 -14.01 -14.03
CA THR A 181 -4.25 -14.86 -14.13
C THR A 181 -4.54 -16.30 -13.68
N TYR A 182 -5.38 -16.48 -12.66
CA TYR A 182 -5.69 -17.80 -12.06
C TYR A 182 -7.11 -18.30 -12.33
N GLN A 183 -7.76 -17.79 -13.38
CA GLN A 183 -9.16 -18.05 -13.66
C GLN A 183 -9.48 -19.54 -13.82
N SER A 184 -8.57 -20.35 -14.37
CA SER A 184 -8.74 -21.79 -14.55
C SER A 184 -8.79 -22.57 -13.24
N LEU A 185 -8.09 -22.10 -12.20
CA LEU A 185 -8.07 -22.70 -10.86
C LEU A 185 -9.20 -22.17 -9.97
N ILE A 186 -9.57 -20.90 -10.16
CA ILE A 186 -10.59 -20.23 -9.35
C ILE A 186 -12.01 -20.60 -9.77
N LYS A 187 -12.30 -20.74 -11.08
CA LYS A 187 -13.64 -21.11 -11.58
C LYS A 187 -14.23 -22.39 -10.96
N PRO A 188 -13.50 -23.51 -10.84
CA PRO A 188 -14.04 -24.70 -10.18
C PRO A 188 -14.20 -24.54 -8.67
N ASN A 189 -13.46 -23.61 -8.04
CA ASN A 189 -13.37 -23.44 -6.59
C ASN A 189 -13.82 -22.04 -6.13
N LEU A 190 -14.87 -21.48 -6.74
CA LEU A 190 -15.32 -20.10 -6.48
C LEU A 190 -15.70 -19.84 -5.02
N PHE A 191 -16.28 -20.82 -4.34
CA PHE A 191 -16.65 -20.69 -2.92
C PHE A 191 -15.42 -20.48 -2.02
N TYR A 192 -14.34 -21.23 -2.26
CA TYR A 192 -13.08 -21.06 -1.52
C TYR A 192 -12.44 -19.71 -1.77
N PHE A 193 -12.53 -19.19 -3.01
CA PHE A 193 -12.03 -17.86 -3.34
C PHE A 193 -12.80 -16.74 -2.62
N ILE A 194 -14.13 -16.85 -2.55
CA ILE A 194 -14.97 -15.90 -1.79
C ILE A 194 -14.63 -15.98 -0.30
N LEU A 195 -14.53 -17.18 0.27
CA LEU A 195 -14.18 -17.37 1.67
C LEU A 195 -12.81 -16.75 1.99
N TYR A 196 -11.83 -16.91 1.10
CA TYR A 196 -10.51 -16.30 1.22
C TYR A 196 -10.59 -14.76 1.24
N LEU A 197 -11.31 -14.14 0.30
CA LEU A 197 -11.49 -12.68 0.27
C LEU A 197 -12.16 -12.18 1.56
N CYS A 198 -13.19 -12.87 2.03
CA CYS A 198 -13.88 -12.50 3.26
C CYS A 198 -12.98 -12.63 4.49
N ALA A 199 -12.27 -13.76 4.63
CA ALA A 199 -11.50 -14.06 5.83
C ALA A 199 -10.20 -13.25 5.95
N LEU A 200 -9.48 -13.06 4.85
CA LEU A 200 -8.11 -12.55 4.90
C LEU A 200 -8.00 -11.12 4.34
N GLU A 201 -8.85 -10.76 3.38
CA GLU A 201 -8.88 -9.39 2.87
C GLU A 201 -9.80 -8.49 3.68
N ILE A 202 -11.09 -8.84 3.80
CA ILE A 202 -12.13 -7.97 4.35
C ILE A 202 -12.16 -8.01 5.88
N SER A 203 -12.13 -9.20 6.49
CA SER A 203 -12.28 -9.38 7.95
C SER A 203 -11.30 -8.54 8.79
N PRO A 204 -10.00 -8.42 8.45
CA PRO A 204 -9.08 -7.60 9.25
C PRO A 204 -9.47 -6.13 9.32
N TYR A 205 -10.07 -5.57 8.26
CA TYR A 205 -10.56 -4.19 8.28
C TYR A 205 -11.80 -4.04 9.17
N LEU A 206 -12.68 -5.05 9.22
CA LEU A 206 -13.85 -5.06 10.10
C LEU A 206 -13.45 -5.18 11.57
N VAL A 207 -12.43 -5.99 11.89
CA VAL A 207 -11.89 -6.10 13.25
C VAL A 207 -11.30 -4.77 13.70
N ILE A 208 -10.50 -4.11 12.84
CA ILE A 208 -9.94 -2.78 13.13
C ILE A 208 -11.08 -1.77 13.36
N TYR A 209 -12.08 -1.71 12.48
CA TYR A 209 -13.22 -0.81 12.61
C TYR A 209 -13.98 -1.01 13.94
N LYS A 210 -14.20 -2.27 14.33
CA LYS A 210 -14.87 -2.60 15.59
C LYS A 210 -14.03 -2.18 16.80
N LEU A 211 -12.72 -2.45 16.79
CA LEU A 211 -11.81 -1.98 17.84
C LEU A 211 -11.79 -0.45 17.94
N PHE A 212 -11.89 0.26 16.82
CA PHE A 212 -12.01 1.72 16.85
C PHE A 212 -13.31 2.20 17.50
N ILE A 213 -14.45 1.52 17.27
CA ILE A 213 -15.73 1.89 17.90
C ILE A 213 -15.75 1.56 19.39
N ASP A 214 -15.25 0.37 19.76
CA ASP A 214 -15.34 -0.11 21.15
C ASP A 214 -14.38 0.63 22.10
N TYR A 215 -13.33 1.28 21.57
CA TYR A 215 -12.31 2.03 22.34
C TYR A 215 -12.27 3.55 22.04
N ALA A 216 -13.22 4.09 21.27
CA ALA A 216 -13.45 5.53 21.11
C ALA A 216 -14.50 6.04 22.10
#